data_AF-A0A938PJZ0-F1
#
_entry.id   AF-A0A938PJZ0-F1
#
_cell.length_a   1.000
_cell.length_b   1.000
_cell.length_c   1.000
_cell.angle_alpha   90.00
_cell.angle_beta   90.00
_cell.angle_gamma   90.00
#
_symmetry.space_group_name_H-M   'P 1'
#
loop_
_entity.id
_entity.type
_entity.pdbx_description
1 polymer ?
#
loop_
_entity_poly.entity_id
_entity_poly.type
_entity_poly.pdbx_seq_one_letter_code
_entity_poly.pdbx_strand_id
1 'polypeptide(L)'
;ATLGFFALNFPFGKLFLGDGGAYLLGFLLAWMAILLVDRNPAVSPWAPLLACGYPIMETLYSMTRRILKRASPGQPDCNHLHSLIKVRLIRPRTGHWPIHWRNAIVAPFGWLIAATTGGLAIVFMHSTGALIMAWLGCSLAYAAWHWGLARRCKEVHANA
;
A
#
# COMPACT_ATOMS: atom_id res chain seq x y z
N ALA A 1 3.81 -21.19 -3.55
CA ALA A 1 2.35 -20.90 -3.48
C ALA A 1 1.99 -19.53 -4.07
N THR A 2 2.58 -18.42 -3.58
CA THR A 2 2.24 -17.05 -4.01
C THR A 2 2.50 -16.76 -5.50
N LEU A 3 3.56 -17.31 -6.09
CA LEU A 3 3.84 -17.18 -7.54
C LEU A 3 2.76 -17.83 -8.42
N GLY A 4 2.25 -19.01 -8.03
CA GLY A 4 1.16 -19.68 -8.74
C GLY A 4 -0.15 -18.90 -8.64
N PHE A 5 -0.46 -18.37 -7.46
CA PHE A 5 -1.57 -17.43 -7.27
C PHE A 5 -1.40 -16.19 -8.16
N PHE A 6 -0.20 -15.59 -8.19
CA PHE A 6 0.08 -14.40 -8.98
C PHE A 6 -0.17 -14.62 -10.47
N ALA A 7 0.27 -15.75 -11.04
CA ALA A 7 0.06 -16.07 -12.45
C ALA A 7 -1.44 -16.21 -12.84
N LEU A 8 -2.29 -16.61 -11.88
CA LEU A 8 -3.74 -16.71 -12.08
C LEU A 8 -4.46 -15.38 -11.78
N ASN A 9 -3.94 -14.58 -10.86
CA ASN A 9 -4.53 -13.31 -10.43
C ASN A 9 -4.15 -12.13 -11.33
N PHE A 10 -2.89 -11.98 -11.73
CA PHE A 10 -2.42 -10.86 -12.53
C PHE A 10 -2.10 -11.30 -13.97
N PRO A 11 -2.56 -10.59 -15.02
CA PRO A 11 -3.42 -9.39 -15.01
C PRO A 11 -4.93 -9.69 -15.06
N PHE A 12 -5.32 -10.96 -15.23
CA PHE A 12 -6.68 -11.32 -15.63
C PHE A 12 -7.70 -11.44 -14.48
N GLY A 13 -7.25 -11.57 -13.24
CA GLY A 13 -8.10 -11.68 -12.05
C GLY A 13 -8.88 -12.98 -11.96
N LYS A 14 -8.34 -14.11 -12.47
CA LYS A 14 -9.08 -15.39 -12.52
C LYS A 14 -9.28 -16.02 -11.14
N LEU A 15 -8.43 -15.67 -10.18
CA LEU A 15 -8.49 -16.16 -8.81
C LEU A 15 -8.28 -14.99 -7.84
N PHE A 16 -9.14 -14.88 -6.82
CA PHE A 16 -9.00 -13.91 -5.73
C PHE A 16 -8.42 -14.60 -4.50
N LEU A 17 -7.54 -13.91 -3.79
CA LEU A 17 -6.90 -14.45 -2.59
C LEU A 17 -7.89 -14.66 -1.44
N GLY A 18 -8.92 -13.78 -1.38
CA GLY A 18 -9.89 -13.74 -0.30
C GLY A 18 -9.28 -13.32 1.05
N ASP A 19 -10.14 -13.21 2.06
CA ASP A 19 -9.71 -12.83 3.41
C ASP A 19 -8.85 -13.92 4.07
N GLY A 20 -9.19 -15.19 3.87
CA GLY A 20 -8.42 -16.32 4.41
C GLY A 20 -6.96 -16.33 3.94
N GLY A 21 -6.72 -16.10 2.63
CA GLY A 21 -5.37 -16.02 2.10
C GLY A 21 -4.65 -14.73 2.50
N ALA A 22 -5.35 -13.59 2.53
CA ALA A 22 -4.76 -12.31 2.94
C ALA A 22 -4.33 -12.33 4.42
N TYR A 23 -5.16 -12.87 5.31
CA TYR A 23 -4.84 -12.98 6.73
C TYR A 23 -3.72 -13.97 6.99
N LEU A 24 -3.72 -15.12 6.31
CA LEU A 24 -2.62 -16.08 6.43
C LEU A 24 -1.28 -15.48 5.97
N LEU A 25 -1.24 -14.82 4.81
CA LEU A 25 -0.02 -14.18 4.32
C LEU A 25 0.43 -13.04 5.24
N GLY A 26 -0.50 -12.23 5.73
CA GLY A 26 -0.20 -11.17 6.70
C GLY A 26 0.38 -11.71 8.01
N PHE A 27 -0.21 -12.79 8.54
CA PHE A 27 0.29 -13.48 9.73
C PHE A 27 1.71 -14.03 9.51
N LEU A 28 1.94 -14.77 8.41
CA LEU A 28 3.25 -15.32 8.10
C LEU A 28 4.30 -14.20 7.92
N LEU A 29 3.93 -13.09 7.28
CA LEU A 29 4.82 -11.94 7.10
C LEU A 29 5.19 -11.28 8.44
N ALA A 30 4.21 -11.09 9.33
CA ALA A 30 4.44 -10.56 10.67
C ALA A 30 5.31 -11.51 11.52
N TRP A 31 5.09 -12.82 11.42
CA TRP A 31 5.89 -13.83 12.09
C TRP A 31 7.36 -13.81 11.62
N MET A 32 7.57 -13.75 10.30
CA MET A 32 8.91 -13.63 9.72
C MET A 32 9.60 -12.32 10.12
N ALA A 33 8.86 -11.20 10.18
CA ALA A 33 9.39 -9.91 10.64
C ALA A 33 9.91 -9.98 12.08
N ILE A 34 9.19 -10.63 12.98
CA ILE A 34 9.60 -10.82 14.38
C ILE A 34 10.85 -11.71 14.44
N LEU A 35 10.83 -12.87 13.76
CA LEU A 35 11.97 -13.80 13.74
C LEU A 35 13.24 -13.16 13.15
N LEU A 36 13.10 -12.30 12.15
CA LEU A 36 14.24 -11.59 11.55
C LEU A 36 15.01 -10.79 12.60
N VAL A 37 14.29 -10.03 13.44
CA VAL A 37 14.87 -9.18 14.48
C VAL A 37 15.38 -10.02 15.66
N ASP A 38 14.61 -11.04 16.07
CA ASP A 38 14.97 -11.96 17.15
C ASP A 38 16.28 -12.71 16.86
N ARG A 39 16.45 -13.18 15.61
CA ARG A 39 17.63 -13.96 15.20
C ARG A 39 18.81 -13.11 14.74
N ASN A 40 18.61 -11.82 14.50
CA ASN A 40 19.66 -10.93 14.01
C ASN A 40 19.65 -9.61 14.81
N PRO A 41 20.32 -9.56 15.98
CA PRO A 41 20.30 -8.38 16.86
C PRO A 41 20.84 -7.09 16.21
N ALA A 42 21.63 -7.22 15.14
CA ALA A 42 22.14 -6.09 14.36
C ALA A 42 21.06 -5.45 13.47
N VAL A 43 19.98 -6.16 13.17
CA VAL A 43 18.89 -5.67 12.33
C VAL A 43 17.95 -4.83 13.19
N SER A 44 17.74 -3.58 12.79
CA SER A 44 16.79 -2.70 13.46
C SER A 44 15.35 -3.21 13.30
N PRO A 45 14.51 -3.16 14.36
CA PRO A 45 13.07 -3.45 14.25
C PRO A 45 12.33 -2.57 13.24
N TRP A 46 12.90 -1.40 12.92
CA TRP A 46 12.35 -0.50 11.89
C TRP A 46 12.53 -1.03 10.47
N ALA A 47 13.45 -1.97 10.23
CA ALA A 47 13.68 -2.54 8.90
C ALA A 47 12.48 -3.36 8.41
N PRO A 48 11.99 -4.40 9.12
CA PRO A 48 10.80 -5.12 8.67
C PRO A 48 9.53 -4.25 8.70
N LEU A 49 9.45 -3.26 9.60
CA LEU A 49 8.38 -2.27 9.60
C LEU A 49 8.36 -1.52 8.26
N LEU A 50 9.49 -0.92 7.85
CA LEU A 50 9.63 -0.21 6.58
C LEU A 50 9.47 -1.13 5.36
N ALA A 51 9.94 -2.37 5.43
CA ALA A 51 9.70 -3.36 4.36
C ALA A 51 8.21 -3.59 4.12
N CYS A 52 7.40 -3.59 5.19
CA CYS A 52 5.94 -3.63 5.13
C CYS A 52 5.29 -2.24 5.05
N GLY A 53 6.06 -1.20 4.68
CA GLY A 53 5.65 0.19 4.79
C GLY A 53 4.39 0.53 4.01
N TYR A 54 4.24 0.04 2.79
CA TYR A 54 3.06 0.32 1.96
C TYR A 54 1.72 -0.07 2.64
N PRO A 55 1.48 -1.35 3.01
CA PRO A 55 0.22 -1.72 3.66
C PRO A 55 0.03 -1.08 5.05
N ILE A 56 1.11 -0.85 5.81
CA ILE A 56 1.02 -0.21 7.12
C ILE A 56 0.62 1.28 6.98
N MET A 57 1.26 2.02 6.07
CA MET A 57 0.93 3.43 5.83
C MET A 57 -0.50 3.59 5.31
N GLU A 58 -0.93 2.74 4.38
CA GLU A 58 -2.30 2.78 3.83
C GLU A 58 -3.36 2.57 4.93
N THR A 59 -3.14 1.61 5.84
CA THR A 59 -4.08 1.34 6.94
C THR A 59 -4.06 2.45 7.99
N LEU A 60 -2.89 2.86 8.48
CA LEU A 60 -2.76 3.94 9.47
C LEU A 60 -3.35 5.24 8.94
N TYR A 61 -2.98 5.65 7.72
CA TYR A 61 -3.49 6.89 7.13
C TYR A 61 -5.01 6.86 6.95
N SER A 62 -5.57 5.70 6.55
CA SER A 62 -7.02 5.55 6.41
C SER A 62 -7.74 5.60 7.75
N MET A 63 -7.20 4.96 8.80
CA MET A 63 -7.73 5.05 10.16
C MET A 63 -7.69 6.50 10.68
N THR A 64 -6.54 7.17 10.59
CA THR A 64 -6.40 8.58 11.01
C THR A 64 -7.36 9.50 10.27
N ARG A 65 -7.47 9.36 8.94
CA ARG A 65 -8.41 10.14 8.12
C ARG A 65 -9.87 9.96 8.56
N ARG A 66 -10.27 8.74 8.92
CA ARG A 66 -11.64 8.43 9.38
C ARG A 66 -11.91 9.02 10.76
N ILE A 67 -10.97 8.87 11.69
CA ILE A 67 -11.06 9.45 13.04
C ILE A 67 -11.21 10.98 12.96
N LEU A 68 -10.40 11.66 12.14
CA LEU A 68 -10.50 13.11 11.95
C LEU A 68 -11.84 13.56 11.34
N LYS A 69 -12.53 12.67 10.61
CA LYS A 69 -13.88 12.90 10.08
C LYS A 69 -15.00 12.43 11.02
N ARG A 70 -14.68 12.01 12.25
CA ARG A 70 -15.62 11.41 13.22
C ARG A 70 -16.36 10.17 12.68
N ALA A 71 -15.73 9.44 11.76
CA ALA A 71 -16.24 8.17 11.24
C ALA A 71 -15.53 6.99 11.94
N SER A 72 -16.21 5.85 12.05
CA SER A 72 -15.61 4.64 12.63
C SER A 72 -14.42 4.16 11.78
N PRO A 73 -13.26 3.82 12.38
CA PRO A 73 -12.10 3.30 11.67
C PRO A 73 -12.37 2.02 10.89
N GLY A 74 -13.38 1.23 11.26
CA GLY A 74 -13.72 -0.04 10.61
C GLY A 74 -14.67 0.07 9.42
N GLN A 75 -15.21 1.26 9.12
CA GLN A 75 -16.15 1.39 8.01
C GLN A 75 -15.49 1.25 6.64
N PRO A 76 -16.16 0.65 5.63
CA PRO A 76 -15.64 0.57 4.27
C PRO A 76 -15.44 1.97 3.67
N ASP A 77 -14.39 2.13 2.88
CA ASP A 77 -14.03 3.41 2.26
C ASP A 77 -13.51 3.18 0.83
N CYS A 78 -13.85 4.09 -0.08
CA CYS A 78 -13.35 4.09 -1.46
C CYS A 78 -12.16 5.03 -1.66
N ASN A 79 -11.67 5.68 -0.60
CA ASN A 79 -10.56 6.64 -0.65
C ASN A 79 -9.19 6.04 -0.34
N HIS A 80 -9.01 4.73 -0.51
CA HIS A 80 -7.69 4.12 -0.49
C HIS A 80 -6.85 4.59 -1.69
N LEU A 81 -5.52 4.62 -1.57
CA LEU A 81 -4.67 5.19 -2.63
C LEU A 81 -4.87 4.46 -3.96
N HIS A 82 -4.96 3.13 -3.94
CA HIS A 82 -5.18 2.32 -5.14
C HIS A 82 -6.52 2.65 -5.84
N SER A 83 -7.58 2.91 -5.07
CA SER A 83 -8.89 3.32 -5.59
C SER A 83 -8.83 4.71 -6.21
N LEU A 84 -8.11 5.65 -5.58
CA LEU A 84 -7.87 6.98 -6.12
C LEU A 84 -7.06 6.92 -7.42
N ILE A 85 -5.98 6.13 -7.47
CA ILE A 85 -5.17 5.93 -8.69
C ILE A 85 -6.05 5.39 -9.82
N LYS A 86 -6.85 4.35 -9.55
CA LYS A 86 -7.78 3.77 -10.52
C LYS A 86 -8.72 4.81 -11.10
N VAL A 87 -9.38 5.60 -10.26
CA VAL A 87 -10.41 6.56 -10.68
C VAL A 87 -9.81 7.82 -11.30
N ARG A 88 -8.65 8.30 -10.82
CA ARG A 88 -8.11 9.62 -11.16
C ARG A 88 -7.00 9.59 -12.20
N LEU A 89 -6.19 8.54 -12.23
CA LEU A 89 -5.06 8.45 -13.15
C LEU A 89 -5.39 7.53 -14.33
N ILE A 90 -5.98 6.37 -14.04
CA ILE A 90 -6.20 5.31 -15.03
C ILE A 90 -7.50 5.50 -15.80
N ARG A 91 -8.65 5.54 -15.12
CA ARG A 91 -9.98 5.61 -15.75
C ARG A 91 -10.14 6.73 -16.79
N PRO A 92 -9.62 7.97 -16.60
CA PRO A 92 -9.77 9.04 -17.60
C PRO A 92 -9.04 8.76 -18.92
N ARG A 93 -7.96 7.97 -18.89
CA ARG A 93 -7.14 7.67 -20.08
C ARG A 93 -7.52 6.35 -20.74
N THR A 94 -8.09 5.42 -19.98
CA THR A 94 -8.35 4.05 -20.43
C THR A 94 -9.81 3.65 -20.25
N GLY A 95 -10.75 4.60 -20.32
CA GLY A 95 -12.17 4.37 -20.07
C GLY A 95 -12.78 3.26 -20.93
N HIS A 96 -12.30 3.13 -22.17
CA HIS A 96 -12.69 2.12 -23.16
C HIS A 96 -12.05 0.74 -22.94
N TRP A 97 -11.09 0.60 -22.01
CA TRP A 97 -10.40 -0.68 -21.78
C TRP A 97 -11.26 -1.62 -20.92
N PRO A 98 -11.12 -2.95 -21.09
CA PRO A 98 -11.71 -3.93 -20.20
C PRO A 98 -11.36 -3.68 -18.73
N ILE A 99 -12.28 -4.02 -17.82
CA ILE A 99 -12.11 -3.75 -16.38
C ILE A 99 -10.86 -4.42 -15.78
N HIS A 100 -10.54 -5.64 -16.21
CA HIS A 100 -9.36 -6.38 -15.71
C HIS A 100 -8.06 -5.64 -16.03
N TRP A 101 -7.91 -5.10 -17.25
CA TRP A 101 -6.73 -4.30 -17.61
C TRP A 101 -6.64 -3.01 -16.80
N ARG A 102 -7.76 -2.31 -16.59
CA ARG A 102 -7.79 -1.11 -15.74
C ARG A 102 -7.38 -1.41 -14.30
N ASN A 103 -7.77 -2.58 -13.78
CA ASN A 103 -7.38 -3.02 -12.44
C ASN A 103 -5.89 -3.41 -12.41
N ALA A 104 -5.41 -4.15 -13.41
CA ALA A 104 -4.03 -4.61 -13.49
C ALA A 104 -3.03 -3.44 -13.50
N ILE A 105 -3.31 -2.37 -14.26
CA ILE A 105 -2.40 -1.20 -14.36
C ILE A 105 -2.23 -0.46 -13.02
N VAL A 106 -3.15 -0.63 -12.07
CA VAL A 106 -3.00 -0.04 -10.73
C VAL A 106 -1.90 -0.75 -9.93
N ALA A 107 -1.68 -2.04 -10.15
CA ALA A 107 -0.74 -2.85 -9.35
C ALA A 107 0.73 -2.37 -9.44
N PRO A 108 1.29 -2.00 -10.62
CA PRO A 108 2.63 -1.41 -10.72
C PRO A 108 2.89 -0.21 -9.79
N PHE A 109 1.89 0.63 -9.54
CA PHE A 109 2.05 1.75 -8.60
C PHE A 109 2.29 1.26 -7.17
N GLY A 110 1.51 0.26 -6.74
CA GLY A 110 1.71 -0.39 -5.43
C GLY A 110 3.06 -1.10 -5.35
N TRP A 111 3.47 -1.81 -6.40
CA TRP A 111 4.77 -2.48 -6.46
C TRP A 111 5.93 -1.51 -6.39
N LEU A 112 5.85 -0.35 -7.04
CA LEU A 112 6.89 0.67 -6.97
C LEU A 112 7.03 1.22 -5.55
N ILE A 113 5.91 1.49 -4.86
CA ILE A 113 5.96 1.94 -3.46
C ILE A 113 6.56 0.84 -2.58
N ALA A 114 6.09 -0.40 -2.71
CA ALA A 114 6.59 -1.55 -1.94
C ALA A 114 8.08 -1.83 -2.20
N ALA A 115 8.54 -1.72 -3.45
CA ALA A 115 9.93 -1.90 -3.83
C ALA A 115 10.80 -0.78 -3.26
N THR A 116 10.30 0.46 -3.25
CA THR A 116 11.00 1.60 -2.65
C THR A 116 11.15 1.42 -1.14
N THR A 117 10.07 1.13 -0.43
CA THR A 117 10.12 0.95 1.03
C THR A 117 10.93 -0.29 1.41
N GLY A 118 10.80 -1.40 0.68
CA GLY A 118 11.60 -2.61 0.86
C GLY A 118 13.09 -2.40 0.56
N GLY A 119 13.42 -1.68 -0.50
CA GLY A 119 14.81 -1.35 -0.86
C GLY A 119 15.48 -0.48 0.20
N LEU A 120 14.79 0.57 0.66
CA LEU A 120 15.28 1.43 1.75
C LEU A 120 15.45 0.64 3.05
N ALA A 121 14.53 -0.30 3.35
CA ALA A 121 14.64 -1.16 4.52
C ALA A 121 15.91 -2.02 4.49
N ILE A 122 16.26 -2.59 3.33
CA ILE A 122 17.46 -3.41 3.17
C ILE A 122 18.73 -2.55 3.25
N VAL A 123 18.78 -1.43 2.52
CA VAL A 123 19.96 -0.54 2.48
C VAL A 123 20.30 0.01 3.87
N PHE A 124 19.29 0.35 4.66
CA PHE A 124 19.48 0.96 5.98
C PHE A 124 19.24 0.00 7.15
N MET A 125 19.19 -1.32 6.93
CA MET A 125 18.74 -2.29 7.93
C MET A 125 19.50 -2.25 9.28
N HIS A 126 20.73 -1.74 9.28
CA HIS A 126 21.59 -1.61 10.47
C HIS A 126 21.58 -0.19 11.10
N SER A 127 20.89 0.79 10.49
CA SER A 127 20.83 2.18 10.95
C SER A 127 19.41 2.61 11.29
N THR A 128 19.06 2.52 12.58
CA THR A 128 17.74 2.89 13.08
C THR A 128 17.36 4.33 12.74
N GLY A 129 18.30 5.28 12.84
CA GLY A 129 18.03 6.68 12.50
C GLY A 129 17.66 6.87 11.03
N ALA A 130 18.39 6.22 10.12
CA ALA A 130 18.11 6.28 8.68
C ALA A 130 16.75 5.64 8.34
N LEU A 131 16.41 4.52 8.98
CA LEU A 131 15.12 3.85 8.80
C LEU A 131 13.94 4.70 9.28
N ILE A 132 14.06 5.37 10.43
CA ILE A 132 13.03 6.29 10.93
C ILE A 132 12.85 7.46 9.96
N MET A 133 13.94 8.06 9.49
CA MET A 133 13.88 9.15 8.50
C MET A 133 13.23 8.69 7.19
N ALA A 134 13.60 7.49 6.70
CA ALA A 134 13.00 6.90 5.51
C ALA A 134 11.50 6.61 5.71
N TRP A 135 11.10 6.12 6.88
CA TRP A 135 9.69 5.90 7.24
C TRP A 135 8.90 7.21 7.22
N LEU A 136 9.41 8.26 7.88
CA LEU A 136 8.76 9.56 7.90
C LEU A 136 8.68 10.16 6.48
N GLY A 137 9.77 10.11 5.72
CA GLY A 137 9.81 10.59 4.34
C GLY A 137 8.82 9.87 3.43
N CYS A 138 8.77 8.53 3.49
CA CYS A 138 7.79 7.75 2.75
C CYS A 138 6.35 8.03 3.19
N SER A 139 6.12 8.21 4.50
CA SER A 139 4.80 8.54 5.05
C SER A 139 4.30 9.89 4.55
N LEU A 140 5.19 10.90 4.53
CA LEU A 140 4.89 12.23 4.00
C LEU A 140 4.64 12.19 2.50
N ALA A 141 5.47 11.47 1.73
CA ALA A 141 5.27 11.30 0.29
C ALA A 141 3.93 10.61 -0.02
N TYR A 142 3.61 9.54 0.72
CA TYR A 142 2.32 8.85 0.61
C TYR A 142 1.15 9.80 0.92
N ALA A 143 1.21 10.54 2.02
CA ALA A 143 0.16 11.49 2.41
C ALA A 143 -0.01 12.63 1.40
N ALA A 144 1.10 13.17 0.88
CA ALA A 144 1.09 14.21 -0.15
C ALA A 144 0.46 13.71 -1.46
N TRP A 145 0.83 12.50 -1.89
CA TRP A 145 0.26 11.90 -3.10
C TRP A 145 -1.23 11.61 -2.95
N HIS A 146 -1.63 11.00 -1.83
CA HIS A 146 -3.03 10.74 -1.51
C HIS A 146 -3.84 12.03 -1.54
N TRP A 147 -3.39 13.05 -0.82
CA TRP A 147 -4.06 14.34 -0.74
C TRP A 147 -4.16 15.03 -2.10
N GLY A 148 -3.11 14.96 -2.92
CA GLY A 148 -3.12 15.51 -4.28
C GLY A 148 -4.17 14.85 -5.18
N LEU A 149 -4.34 13.53 -5.08
CA LEU A 149 -5.39 12.80 -5.81
C LEU A 149 -6.79 13.05 -5.22
N ALA A 150 -6.90 13.18 -3.90
CA ALA A 150 -8.15 13.43 -3.22
C ALA A 150 -8.68 14.85 -3.45
N ARG A 151 -7.82 15.87 -3.56
CA ARG A 151 -8.23 17.27 -3.84
C ARG A 151 -8.88 17.45 -5.20
N ARG A 152 -8.30 16.81 -6.23
CA ARG A 152 -8.87 16.76 -7.59
C ARG A 152 -10.30 16.17 -7.61
N CYS A 153 -10.75 15.52 -6.53
CA CYS A 153 -12.13 15.05 -6.37
C CYS A 153 -13.15 16.14 -6.12
N LYS A 154 -12.78 17.15 -5.34
CA LYS A 154 -13.68 18.26 -5.02
C LYS A 154 -13.86 19.19 -6.22
N GLU A 155 -12.80 19.43 -6.99
CA GLU A 155 -12.84 20.31 -8.17
C GLU A 155 -13.76 19.78 -9.28
N VAL A 156 -13.78 18.47 -9.53
CA VAL A 156 -14.66 17.87 -10.56
C VAL A 156 -16.14 18.00 -10.19
N HIS A 157 -16.51 17.94 -8.90
CA HIS A 157 -17.90 18.13 -8.46
C HIS A 157 -18.26 19.61 -8.23
N ALA A 158 -17.28 20.50 -8.10
CA ALA A 158 -17.51 21.95 -8.00
C ALA A 158 -17.72 22.61 -9.37
N ASN A 159 -17.26 21.95 -10.45
CA ASN A 159 -17.35 22.44 -11.83
C ASN A 159 -18.37 21.64 -12.68
N ALA A 160 -19.20 20.81 -12.04
CA ALA A 160 -20.29 20.03 -12.65
C ALA A 160 -21.62 20.50 -12.05
#